data_AF-A0A9W7JDM1-F1
#
_entry.id   AF-A0A9W7JDM1-F1
#
_cell.length_a   1.000
_cell.length_b   1.000
_cell.length_c   1.000
_cell.angle_alpha   90.00
_cell.angle_beta   90.00
_cell.angle_gamma   90.00
#
_symmetry.space_group_name_H-M   'P 1'
#
loop_
_entity.id
_entity.type
_entity.pdbx_description
1 polymer ?
#
loop_
_entity_poly.entity_id
_entity_poly.type
_entity_poly.pdbx_seq_one_letter_code
_entity_poly.pdbx_strand_id
1 'polypeptide(L)'
;MGTSQSREDRITDSESEEEYEEEEQEEEQYDDALSDHQNSQSSSSTSSGTGKSIDDIDVKLKSLKLKYNSPQQSSPNLKNPVKLYLHIGGNTPKAKWVISEKLTSYRFTKKNDDDDDDDSCWFLEVGSKVKARVSTEMQLKMFGDKKRIDFVDKAVWALKFLTDEEYRNFVTQFQNCLFENVYGMESSEENKVKVYGKEFIGWMKPEAADDSMWEDAEDRNLDSTPVKRSQELMEEFEEAANGGVQSLALGALDNSFLVNDLGVQVYRNFNRGINAKGVCVKFDSGGSRIGGNSSNSTPKKALLMRAETNMMLMSPANEGKPNATGLKQVDIETGKIVTEWKFEKDGVDVTMRDITNDTKGSQLDPSESTFLGLDDNRLCQWDMRDRKGMVQNIATSDSPVLHWTQGHQFSRGTNFQCFASTGDGSIVVGSLDGKIRLYSKTSMRQAKTAFPGLGSPITHVDVTYDGKWVLGTTDTYLILICTLFTDKDGKTKTGFGGRMGNKIPAPRLLKLTPLDSHLAGNNNKFHGGHFSWVTENGKQERHLVATVGKFSVIWDFQQVKNSAHECYRNQQGLKSCYCYKIVLKDESIIESRFMHDNFAVSNSPEAPLVVATPMKVSSISLSGRR
;
A
#
# COMPACT_ATOMS: atom_id res chain seq x y z
N MET A 1 19.41 9.69 -2.47
CA MET A 1 17.95 9.75 -2.25
C MET A 1 17.72 10.06 -0.77
N GLY A 2 17.17 11.22 -0.45
CA GLY A 2 16.92 11.62 0.95
C GLY A 2 15.61 11.00 1.43
N THR A 3 15.56 10.56 2.69
CA THR A 3 14.33 10.04 3.29
C THR A 3 13.30 11.18 3.41
N SER A 4 12.13 10.99 2.78
CA SER A 4 11.01 11.95 2.74
C SER A 4 10.60 12.43 4.15
N GLN A 5 10.82 11.58 5.16
CA GLN A 5 10.44 11.81 6.56
C GLN A 5 11.06 13.06 7.21
N SER A 6 12.27 13.50 6.84
CA SER A 6 12.88 14.68 7.51
C SER A 6 12.36 16.02 6.99
N ARG A 7 11.68 16.05 5.83
CA ARG A 7 11.27 17.29 5.14
C ARG A 7 9.77 17.58 5.22
N GLU A 8 8.92 16.57 5.37
CA GLU A 8 7.47 16.75 5.57
C GLU A 8 7.12 17.47 6.89
N ASP A 9 8.03 17.41 7.85
CA ASP A 9 7.72 17.55 9.27
C ASP A 9 7.86 18.98 9.82
N ARG A 10 8.37 19.92 9.00
CA ARG A 10 8.72 21.28 9.42
C ARG A 10 7.84 22.33 8.73
N ILE A 11 6.75 22.71 9.39
CA ILE A 11 6.12 24.03 9.17
C ILE A 11 6.82 24.99 10.12
N THR A 12 7.74 25.81 9.61
CA THR A 12 8.33 26.92 10.36
C THR A 12 7.35 28.09 10.36
N ASP A 13 6.60 28.24 11.46
CA ASP A 13 5.88 29.49 11.78
C ASP A 13 6.92 30.51 12.29
N SER A 14 7.83 30.95 11.43
CA SER A 14 8.72 32.09 11.72
C SER A 14 8.05 33.34 11.16
N GLU A 15 7.33 34.06 12.03
CA GLU A 15 6.98 35.46 11.80
C GLU A 15 8.27 36.29 11.95
N SER A 16 9.07 36.35 10.89
CA SER A 16 10.08 37.39 10.71
C SER A 16 9.69 38.16 9.45
N GLU A 17 9.35 39.44 9.63
CA GLU A 17 9.16 40.38 8.54
C GLU A 17 10.43 40.38 7.68
N GLU A 18 10.35 39.82 6.48
CA GLU A 18 11.36 40.03 5.45
C GLU A 18 11.09 41.44 4.88
N GLU A 19 11.84 42.43 5.38
CA GLU A 19 12.03 43.71 4.72
C GLU A 19 12.61 43.44 3.32
N TYR A 20 11.95 43.98 2.31
CA TYR A 20 12.47 44.02 0.95
C TYR A 20 13.61 45.05 0.94
N GLU A 21 14.86 44.61 0.90
CA GLU A 21 15.98 45.46 0.51
C GLU A 21 15.97 45.60 -1.02
N GLU A 22 15.69 46.82 -1.49
CA GLU A 22 15.88 47.21 -2.89
C GLU A 22 17.39 47.21 -3.21
N GLU A 23 17.77 46.50 -4.26
CA GLU A 23 19.12 46.52 -4.82
C GLU A 23 19.40 47.89 -5.46
N GLU A 24 20.06 48.79 -4.74
CA GLU A 24 20.78 49.91 -5.35
C GLU A 24 22.16 49.44 -5.80
N GLN A 25 22.43 49.62 -7.10
CA GLN A 25 23.71 49.31 -7.75
C GLN A 25 24.77 50.33 -7.32
N GLU A 26 25.84 49.87 -6.68
CA GLU A 26 27.06 50.65 -6.46
C GLU A 26 27.88 50.70 -7.76
N GLU A 27 27.97 51.89 -8.37
CA GLU A 27 29.05 52.25 -9.30
C GLU A 27 30.22 52.93 -8.55
N GLU A 28 31.40 52.74 -9.13
CA GLU A 28 32.72 52.87 -8.52
C GLU A 28 33.14 54.30 -8.10
N GLN A 29 33.73 54.34 -6.90
CA GLN A 29 34.78 55.21 -6.35
C GLN A 29 35.49 56.20 -7.30
N TYR A 30 35.61 57.47 -6.88
CA TYR A 30 36.88 58.23 -6.87
C TYR A 30 36.88 59.35 -5.81
N ASP A 31 38.04 59.52 -5.18
CA ASP A 31 38.48 60.49 -4.16
C ASP A 31 38.10 61.96 -4.44
N ASP A 32 37.84 62.76 -3.39
CA ASP A 32 38.88 63.60 -2.78
C ASP A 32 38.40 64.45 -1.58
N ALA A 33 39.30 64.56 -0.60
CA ALA A 33 39.64 65.74 0.18
C ALA A 33 38.62 66.46 1.11
N LEU A 34 38.96 66.37 2.41
CA LEU A 34 39.16 67.47 3.36
C LEU A 34 37.98 68.01 4.20
N SER A 35 38.17 67.79 5.50
CA SER A 35 38.32 68.81 6.56
C SER A 35 37.18 69.04 7.56
N ASP A 36 37.64 69.09 8.81
CA ASP A 36 37.19 69.88 9.94
C ASP A 36 35.93 69.43 10.70
N HIS A 37 36.12 68.92 11.92
CA HIS A 37 36.16 69.71 13.18
C HIS A 37 34.76 70.25 13.50
N GLN A 38 34.22 70.18 14.70
CA GLN A 38 34.61 69.72 16.02
C GLN A 38 33.39 70.10 16.89
N ASN A 39 33.15 69.38 17.99
CA ASN A 39 32.60 69.96 19.22
C ASN A 39 31.14 70.51 19.16
N SER A 40 30.34 70.54 20.21
CA SER A 40 30.55 70.33 21.64
C SER A 40 29.19 70.50 22.32
N GLN A 41 28.99 69.83 23.46
CA GLN A 41 28.58 70.39 24.77
C GLN A 41 27.50 71.50 24.77
N SER A 42 26.56 71.61 25.70
CA SER A 42 26.31 71.02 27.02
C SER A 42 25.17 71.84 27.66
N SER A 43 24.84 71.49 28.90
CA SER A 43 24.12 72.27 29.93
C SER A 43 22.59 72.16 29.88
N SER A 44 21.88 71.54 30.83
CA SER A 44 21.88 71.52 32.31
C SER A 44 21.21 72.73 32.96
N SER A 45 20.01 72.53 33.51
CA SER A 45 19.60 72.99 34.87
C SER A 45 18.08 72.81 35.10
N THR A 46 17.75 71.93 36.07
CA THR A 46 16.88 72.15 37.27
C THR A 46 15.76 73.20 37.20
N SER A 47 14.53 73.01 37.72
CA SER A 47 14.05 72.22 38.85
C SER A 47 12.51 72.12 38.90
N SER A 48 12.02 71.14 39.66
CA SER A 48 10.79 71.14 40.49
C SER A 48 9.40 71.19 39.84
N GLY A 49 8.74 70.02 39.88
CA GLY A 49 7.48 69.85 40.62
C GLY A 49 6.19 70.23 39.92
N THR A 50 5.43 69.22 39.48
CA THR A 50 4.04 68.91 39.90
C THR A 50 3.42 67.89 38.94
N GLY A 51 2.66 66.96 39.50
CA GLY A 51 2.20 65.74 38.85
C GLY A 51 1.39 65.99 37.58
N LYS A 52 1.84 65.39 36.48
CA LYS A 52 1.01 65.21 35.28
C LYS A 52 0.23 63.92 35.44
N SER A 53 -1.08 64.06 35.35
CA SER A 53 -2.06 62.99 35.41
C SER A 53 -1.68 61.86 34.45
N ILE A 54 -1.89 60.63 34.89
CA ILE A 54 -1.84 59.41 34.07
C ILE A 54 -2.68 59.55 32.79
N ASP A 55 -3.71 60.41 32.80
CA ASP A 55 -4.57 60.70 31.65
C ASP A 55 -3.85 61.39 30.49
N ASP A 56 -2.84 62.23 30.75
CA ASP A 56 -2.09 62.92 29.69
C ASP A 56 -1.12 61.97 28.96
N ILE A 57 -0.70 60.90 29.64
CA ILE A 57 0.13 59.84 29.06
C ILE A 57 -0.75 58.89 28.22
N ASP A 58 -1.97 58.60 28.68
CA ASP A 58 -2.93 57.75 27.96
C ASP A 58 -3.46 58.41 26.67
N VAL A 59 -3.66 59.74 26.69
CA VAL A 59 -4.02 60.51 25.49
C VAL A 59 -2.86 60.57 24.49
N LYS A 60 -1.60 60.67 24.95
CA LYS A 60 -0.42 60.61 24.07
C LYS A 60 -0.17 59.21 23.51
N LEU A 61 -0.39 58.15 24.29
CA LEU A 61 -0.32 56.76 23.82
C LEU A 61 -1.39 56.43 22.78
N LYS A 62 -2.60 56.98 22.91
CA LYS A 62 -3.67 56.85 21.88
C LYS A 62 -3.39 57.65 20.61
N SER A 63 -2.60 58.72 20.69
CA SER A 63 -2.21 59.54 19.51
C SER A 63 -1.07 58.93 18.69
N LEU A 64 -0.28 58.04 19.29
CA LEU A 64 0.73 57.24 18.61
C LEU A 64 0.03 55.97 18.12
N LYS A 65 -0.21 55.85 16.80
CA LYS A 65 -0.71 54.62 16.16
C LYS A 65 0.33 53.50 16.23
N LEU A 66 0.68 53.05 17.43
CA LEU A 66 1.39 51.81 17.66
C LEU A 66 0.40 50.68 17.38
N LYS A 67 0.70 49.85 16.37
CA LYS A 67 0.01 48.60 16.10
C LYS A 67 0.28 47.61 17.23
N TYR A 68 -0.34 47.81 18.39
CA TYR A 68 -0.52 46.76 19.37
C TYR A 68 -1.84 46.06 19.09
N ASN A 69 -1.76 44.75 18.83
CA ASN A 69 -2.91 43.85 18.74
C ASN A 69 -3.69 43.90 20.07
N SER A 70 -4.78 44.67 20.09
CA SER A 70 -5.82 44.52 21.10
C SER A 70 -6.57 43.20 20.86
N PRO A 71 -6.74 42.33 21.88
CA PRO A 71 -7.44 41.06 21.74
C PRO A 71 -8.95 41.31 21.83
N GLN A 72 -9.51 42.08 20.89
CA GLN A 72 -10.95 42.31 20.75
C GLN A 72 -11.23 43.12 19.47
N GLN A 73 -10.76 42.61 18.33
CA GLN A 73 -11.46 42.85 17.07
C GLN A 73 -12.19 41.56 16.75
N SER A 74 -13.52 41.63 16.81
CA SER A 74 -14.45 40.57 16.47
C SER A 74 -14.15 40.02 15.08
N SER A 75 -13.39 38.94 15.02
CA SER A 75 -13.47 37.99 13.93
C SER A 75 -14.95 37.61 13.77
N PRO A 76 -15.50 37.50 12.54
CA PRO A 76 -16.82 36.91 12.36
C PRO A 76 -16.82 35.57 13.09
N ASN A 77 -17.93 35.17 13.73
CA ASN A 77 -18.09 33.89 14.44
C ASN A 77 -17.81 32.70 13.50
N LEU A 78 -16.53 32.45 13.22
CA LEU A 78 -16.03 31.44 12.32
C LEU A 78 -16.08 30.13 13.10
N LYS A 79 -17.16 29.39 12.86
CA LYS A 79 -17.27 28.01 13.35
C LYS A 79 -16.17 27.19 12.68
N ASN A 80 -15.47 26.37 13.46
CA ASN A 80 -14.40 25.47 13.02
C ASN A 80 -13.18 26.19 12.37
N PRO A 81 -12.50 27.11 13.07
CA PRO A 81 -11.38 27.87 12.51
C PRO A 81 -10.12 27.01 12.34
N VAL A 82 -9.45 27.14 11.19
CA VAL A 82 -8.21 26.43 10.85
C VAL A 82 -7.26 27.30 10.04
N LYS A 83 -5.98 26.95 10.04
CA LYS A 83 -4.98 27.43 9.07
C LYS A 83 -4.85 26.41 7.94
N LEU A 84 -4.86 26.87 6.70
CA LEU A 84 -4.71 26.02 5.51
C LEU A 84 -3.34 26.24 4.87
N TYR A 85 -2.60 25.16 4.66
CA TYR A 85 -1.30 25.15 4.00
C TYR A 85 -1.34 24.30 2.74
N LEU A 86 -0.59 24.74 1.72
CA LEU A 86 -0.36 24.02 0.48
C LEU A 86 1.10 23.55 0.44
N HIS A 87 1.32 22.29 0.11
CA HIS A 87 2.66 21.78 -0.14
C HIS A 87 3.08 22.12 -1.58
N ILE A 88 4.25 22.75 -1.74
CA ILE A 88 4.83 23.06 -3.05
C ILE A 88 6.20 22.43 -3.20
N GLY A 89 6.67 22.25 -4.43
CA GLY A 89 8.02 21.76 -4.71
C GLY A 89 8.20 20.24 -4.63
N GLY A 90 7.13 19.46 -4.45
CA GLY A 90 7.17 17.98 -4.51
C GLY A 90 8.25 17.38 -3.60
N ASN A 91 9.05 16.45 -4.11
CA ASN A 91 10.18 15.88 -3.33
C ASN A 91 11.53 16.58 -3.60
N THR A 92 11.51 17.82 -4.11
CA THR A 92 12.73 18.56 -4.47
C THR A 92 13.34 19.27 -3.26
N PRO A 93 14.60 19.75 -3.32
CA PRO A 93 15.17 20.60 -2.28
C PRO A 93 14.38 21.90 -1.99
N LYS A 94 13.52 22.32 -2.92
CA LYS A 94 12.64 23.49 -2.78
C LYS A 94 11.28 23.15 -2.13
N ALA A 95 11.10 21.91 -1.69
CA ALA A 95 9.86 21.47 -1.05
C ALA A 95 9.59 22.24 0.24
N LYS A 96 8.39 22.82 0.35
CA LYS A 96 7.97 23.54 1.56
C LYS A 96 6.45 23.63 1.67
N TRP A 97 5.99 23.83 2.89
CA TRP A 97 4.63 24.24 3.19
C TRP A 97 4.50 25.75 3.06
N VAL A 98 3.51 26.22 2.29
CA VAL A 98 3.18 27.65 2.16
C VAL A 98 1.78 27.87 2.72
N ILE A 99 1.61 28.96 3.45
CA ILE A 99 0.29 29.37 3.94
C ILE A 99 -0.58 29.73 2.74
N SER A 100 -1.66 28.97 2.54
CA SER A 100 -2.67 29.28 1.53
C SER A 100 -3.71 30.24 2.10
N GLU A 101 -4.19 30.00 3.32
CA GLU A 101 -5.12 30.88 4.03
C GLU A 101 -4.73 30.95 5.52
N LYS A 102 -4.44 32.17 6.01
CA LYS A 102 -3.99 32.41 7.40
C LYS A 102 -5.04 32.06 8.45
N LEU A 103 -6.32 32.22 8.10
CA LEU A 103 -7.46 31.84 8.92
C LEU A 103 -8.64 31.56 8.00
N THR A 104 -9.19 30.35 8.09
CA THR A 104 -10.33 29.89 7.31
C THR A 104 -11.17 28.93 8.15
N SER A 105 -12.23 28.34 7.59
CA SER A 105 -13.04 27.33 8.28
C SER A 105 -13.24 26.07 7.45
N TYR A 106 -13.49 24.96 8.14
CA TYR A 106 -13.90 23.72 7.52
C TYR A 106 -15.36 23.36 7.85
N ARG A 107 -16.01 22.65 6.93
CA ARG A 107 -17.30 22.00 7.18
C ARG A 107 -17.42 20.70 6.42
N PHE A 108 -18.21 19.78 6.97
CA PHE A 108 -18.66 18.59 6.26
C PHE A 108 -20.05 18.85 5.68
N THR A 109 -20.23 18.59 4.38
CA THR A 109 -21.50 18.77 3.69
C THR A 109 -21.91 17.51 2.97
N LYS A 110 -23.17 17.11 3.12
CA LYS A 110 -23.77 15.99 2.39
C LYS A 110 -24.42 16.53 1.11
N LYS A 111 -24.09 15.96 -0.05
CA LYS A 111 -24.70 16.32 -1.34
C LYS A 111 -25.25 15.05 -2.01
N ASN A 112 -26.38 15.18 -2.69
CA ASN A 112 -26.87 14.13 -3.58
C ASN A 112 -26.00 14.19 -4.85
N ASP A 113 -25.51 13.04 -5.31
CA ASP A 113 -24.99 12.97 -6.67
C ASP A 113 -26.20 13.02 -7.60
N ASP A 114 -26.25 14.02 -8.48
CA ASP A 114 -27.39 14.22 -9.38
C ASP A 114 -27.42 13.18 -10.54
N ASP A 115 -26.44 12.27 -10.60
CA ASP A 115 -26.20 11.35 -11.72
C ASP A 115 -26.40 9.85 -11.40
N ASP A 116 -26.65 9.45 -10.15
CA ASP A 116 -26.96 8.05 -9.78
C ASP A 116 -28.03 8.00 -8.67
N ASP A 117 -29.06 7.18 -8.87
CA ASP A 117 -30.16 6.99 -7.91
C ASP A 117 -29.62 6.53 -6.53
N ASP A 118 -29.87 7.36 -5.51
CA ASP A 118 -29.99 7.10 -4.05
C ASP A 118 -28.81 7.28 -3.05
N ASP A 119 -27.58 7.66 -3.40
CA ASP A 119 -26.50 7.79 -2.38
C ASP A 119 -25.90 9.20 -2.20
N SER A 120 -26.46 9.95 -1.26
CA SER A 120 -25.90 11.22 -0.80
C SER A 120 -24.52 11.07 -0.12
N CYS A 121 -23.49 11.76 -0.64
CA CYS A 121 -22.09 11.65 -0.20
C CYS A 121 -21.63 12.86 0.64
N TRP A 122 -20.81 12.59 1.67
CA TRP A 122 -20.12 13.60 2.46
C TRP A 122 -18.86 14.13 1.77
N PHE A 123 -18.71 15.45 1.80
CA PHE A 123 -17.56 16.20 1.33
C PHE A 123 -16.97 17.03 2.47
N LEU A 124 -15.64 17.12 2.52
CA LEU A 124 -14.89 18.11 3.30
C LEU A 124 -14.71 19.38 2.45
N GLU A 125 -15.30 20.48 2.90
CA GLU A 125 -15.08 21.81 2.33
C GLU A 125 -14.18 22.63 3.27
N VAL A 126 -13.11 23.23 2.74
CA VAL A 126 -12.22 24.14 3.49
C VAL A 126 -12.07 25.44 2.73
N GLY A 127 -12.56 26.53 3.31
CA GLY A 127 -12.61 27.84 2.67
C GLY A 127 -13.24 27.76 1.27
N SER A 128 -12.58 28.40 0.30
CA SER A 128 -12.96 28.33 -1.12
C SER A 128 -12.08 27.39 -1.95
N LYS A 129 -11.09 26.76 -1.33
CA LYS A 129 -9.96 26.10 -2.02
C LYS A 129 -10.10 24.59 -2.12
N VAL A 130 -10.69 23.97 -1.10
CA VAL A 130 -10.78 22.52 -0.97
C VAL A 130 -12.24 22.10 -0.97
N LYS A 131 -12.55 21.11 -1.80
CA LYS A 131 -13.83 20.40 -1.78
C LYS A 131 -13.56 18.95 -2.15
N ALA A 132 -13.23 18.16 -1.14
CA ALA A 132 -12.81 16.77 -1.30
C ALA A 132 -13.93 15.82 -0.85
N ARG A 133 -14.21 14.77 -1.63
CA ARG A 133 -15.08 13.68 -1.17
C ARG A 133 -14.40 12.99 0.00
N VAL A 134 -15.13 12.79 1.11
CA VAL A 134 -14.59 12.07 2.27
C VAL A 134 -14.39 10.60 1.90
N SER A 135 -13.15 10.19 1.66
CA SER A 135 -12.80 8.82 1.28
C SER A 135 -11.38 8.47 1.72
N THR A 136 -11.01 7.19 1.60
CA THR A 136 -9.64 6.73 1.84
C THR A 136 -8.64 7.24 0.79
N GLU A 137 -9.13 7.67 -0.39
CA GLU A 137 -8.32 8.25 -1.47
C GLU A 137 -7.72 9.61 -1.09
N MET A 138 -8.31 10.30 -0.10
CA MET A 138 -7.71 11.52 0.48
C MET A 138 -6.38 11.25 1.18
N GLN A 139 -6.04 9.98 1.46
CA GLN A 139 -4.80 9.55 2.11
C GLN A 139 -4.50 10.30 3.41
N LEU A 140 -5.55 10.65 4.15
CA LEU A 140 -5.45 11.54 5.30
C LEU A 140 -4.50 10.96 6.36
N LYS A 141 -3.45 11.73 6.68
CA LYS A 141 -2.47 11.43 7.73
C LYS A 141 -2.65 12.41 8.90
N MET A 142 -2.63 11.86 10.10
CA MET A 142 -2.91 12.58 11.34
C MET A 142 -1.62 12.82 12.13
N PHE A 143 -1.42 14.05 12.60
CA PHE A 143 -0.32 14.48 13.47
C PHE A 143 -0.90 15.14 14.73
N GLY A 144 -1.32 14.31 15.70
CA GLY A 144 -2.04 14.78 16.88
C GLY A 144 -1.25 15.73 17.75
N ASP A 145 0.04 15.47 17.96
CA ASP A 145 0.99 16.33 18.68
C ASP A 145 1.14 17.72 18.05
N LYS A 146 1.02 17.79 16.72
CA LYS A 146 1.11 19.04 15.95
C LYS A 146 -0.25 19.70 15.71
N LYS A 147 -1.35 19.08 16.16
CA LYS A 147 -2.74 19.47 15.86
C LYS A 147 -2.90 19.71 14.36
N ARG A 148 -2.45 18.75 13.56
CA ARG A 148 -2.36 18.88 12.10
C ARG A 148 -2.84 17.61 11.41
N ILE A 149 -3.51 17.79 10.27
CA ILE A 149 -3.77 16.70 9.32
C ILE A 149 -3.21 17.08 7.96
N ASP A 150 -2.73 16.08 7.23
CA ASP A 150 -2.30 16.21 5.84
C ASP A 150 -3.17 15.32 4.97
N PHE A 151 -3.51 15.76 3.76
CA PHE A 151 -4.40 15.03 2.87
C PHE A 151 -4.24 15.48 1.41
N VAL A 152 -4.81 14.71 0.49
CA VAL A 152 -4.77 14.95 -0.95
C VAL A 152 -6.14 15.42 -1.46
N ASP A 153 -6.15 16.55 -2.17
CA ASP A 153 -7.27 17.03 -3.00
C ASP A 153 -6.69 17.84 -4.18
N LYS A 154 -6.44 17.16 -5.31
CA LYS A 154 -5.72 17.68 -6.51
C LYS A 154 -4.28 18.19 -6.27
N ALA A 155 -3.95 18.46 -5.02
CA ALA A 155 -2.66 18.84 -4.47
C ALA A 155 -2.58 18.31 -3.03
N VAL A 156 -1.43 18.50 -2.38
CA VAL A 156 -1.21 18.05 -1.00
C VAL A 156 -1.42 19.23 -0.05
N TRP A 157 -2.38 19.07 0.85
CA TRP A 157 -2.83 20.12 1.78
C TRP A 157 -2.55 19.72 3.22
N ALA A 158 -2.42 20.72 4.09
CA ALA A 158 -2.42 20.52 5.54
C ALA A 158 -3.39 21.48 6.23
N LEU A 159 -4.19 20.95 7.16
CA LEU A 159 -4.95 21.77 8.12
C LEU A 159 -4.24 21.76 9.45
N LYS A 160 -4.03 22.96 10.02
CA LYS A 160 -3.58 23.13 11.40
C LYS A 160 -4.69 23.74 12.24
N PHE A 161 -5.01 23.07 13.34
CA PHE A 161 -6.07 23.47 14.27
C PHE A 161 -5.50 24.35 15.38
N LEU A 162 -6.32 25.26 15.91
CA LEU A 162 -5.90 26.19 16.96
C LEU A 162 -5.79 25.44 18.29
N THR A 163 -6.77 24.59 18.58
CA THR A 163 -6.84 23.79 19.81
C THR A 163 -6.83 22.29 19.53
N ASP A 164 -6.47 21.51 20.55
CA ASP A 164 -6.48 20.05 20.52
C ASP A 164 -7.93 19.49 20.52
N GLU A 165 -8.86 20.19 21.15
CA GLU A 165 -10.29 19.87 21.12
C GLU A 165 -10.87 19.96 19.70
N GLU A 166 -10.58 21.05 18.97
CA GLU A 166 -11.00 21.22 17.57
C GLU A 166 -10.42 20.14 16.66
N TYR A 167 -9.14 19.78 16.85
CA TYR A 167 -8.51 18.69 16.11
C TYR A 167 -9.22 17.35 16.35
N ARG A 168 -9.48 16.97 17.61
CA ARG A 168 -10.20 15.72 17.92
C ARG A 168 -11.62 15.71 17.38
N ASN A 169 -12.31 16.85 17.45
CA ASN A 169 -13.64 17.02 16.89
C ASN A 169 -13.64 16.81 15.36
N PHE A 170 -12.66 17.40 14.66
CA PHE A 170 -12.47 17.15 13.22
C PHE A 170 -12.26 15.66 12.92
N VAL A 171 -11.33 15.00 13.63
CA VAL A 171 -11.02 13.57 13.38
C VAL A 171 -12.27 12.71 13.58
N THR A 172 -13.04 12.96 14.64
CA THR A 172 -14.29 12.23 14.92
C THR A 172 -15.32 12.44 13.81
N GLN A 173 -15.54 13.70 13.39
CA GLN A 173 -16.48 14.01 12.31
C GLN A 173 -16.05 13.38 10.98
N PHE A 174 -14.75 13.44 10.65
CA PHE A 174 -14.20 12.82 9.46
C PHE A 174 -14.44 11.30 9.45
N GLN A 175 -14.15 10.61 10.56
CA GLN A 175 -14.38 9.17 10.68
C GLN A 175 -15.86 8.80 10.53
N ASN A 176 -16.77 9.61 11.09
CA ASN A 176 -18.21 9.40 10.94
C ASN A 176 -18.67 9.59 9.49
N CYS A 177 -18.22 10.66 8.83
CA CYS A 177 -18.52 10.91 7.42
C CYS A 177 -17.95 9.83 6.51
N LEU A 178 -16.73 9.34 6.81
CA LEU A 178 -16.10 8.23 6.09
C LEU A 178 -16.91 6.94 6.25
N PHE A 179 -17.35 6.61 7.46
CA PHE A 179 -18.18 5.44 7.70
C PHE A 179 -19.49 5.51 6.90
N GLU A 180 -20.17 6.65 6.92
CA GLU A 180 -21.40 6.84 6.14
C GLU A 180 -21.18 6.71 4.63
N ASN A 181 -20.12 7.34 4.09
CA ASN A 181 -19.80 7.24 2.66
C ASN A 181 -19.43 5.83 2.22
N VAL A 182 -18.85 5.03 3.12
CA VAL A 182 -18.38 3.68 2.81
C VAL A 182 -19.52 2.66 2.92
N TYR A 183 -20.37 2.79 3.93
CA TYR A 183 -21.34 1.75 4.29
C TYR A 183 -22.80 2.16 4.05
N GLY A 184 -23.09 3.40 3.65
CA GLY A 184 -24.45 3.89 3.42
C GLY A 184 -25.31 3.92 4.69
N MET A 185 -24.68 3.92 5.87
CA MET A 185 -25.35 3.83 7.17
C MET A 185 -24.83 4.90 8.11
N GLU A 186 -25.72 5.51 8.90
CA GLU A 186 -25.34 6.46 9.96
C GLU A 186 -24.28 5.84 10.89
N SER A 187 -23.27 6.63 11.28
CA SER A 187 -22.17 6.23 12.16
C SER A 187 -22.61 6.08 13.63
N SER A 188 -23.56 5.18 13.88
CA SER A 188 -23.98 4.75 15.22
C SER A 188 -23.18 3.53 15.67
N GLU A 189 -23.05 3.33 16.98
CA GLU A 189 -22.35 2.16 17.52
C GLU A 189 -23.04 0.84 17.12
N GLU A 190 -24.38 0.83 17.04
CA GLU A 190 -25.15 -0.32 16.57
C GLU A 190 -24.82 -0.66 15.11
N ASN A 191 -24.75 0.36 14.23
CA ASN A 191 -24.44 0.15 12.83
C ASN A 191 -22.99 -0.29 12.62
N LYS A 192 -22.04 0.30 13.36
CA LYS A 192 -20.66 -0.17 13.32
C LYS A 192 -20.53 -1.62 13.80
N VAL A 193 -21.28 -2.03 14.83
CA VAL A 193 -21.33 -3.45 15.28
C VAL A 193 -21.95 -4.37 14.22
N LYS A 194 -22.97 -3.91 13.48
CA LYS A 194 -23.53 -4.67 12.35
C LYS A 194 -22.52 -4.88 11.22
N VAL A 195 -21.70 -3.86 10.92
CA VAL A 195 -20.69 -3.89 9.84
C VAL A 195 -19.50 -4.77 10.22
N TYR A 196 -18.85 -4.48 11.35
CA TYR A 196 -17.62 -5.16 11.74
C TYR A 196 -17.89 -6.51 12.42
N GLY A 197 -19.04 -6.65 13.07
CA GLY A 197 -19.35 -7.80 13.92
C GLY A 197 -18.85 -7.62 15.35
N LYS A 198 -19.53 -8.28 16.29
CA LYS A 198 -19.24 -8.19 17.73
C LYS A 198 -17.84 -8.71 18.11
N GLU A 199 -17.28 -9.60 17.30
CA GLU A 199 -15.96 -10.20 17.55
C GLU A 199 -14.80 -9.26 17.18
N PHE A 200 -15.07 -8.18 16.42
CA PHE A 200 -14.07 -7.27 15.85
C PHE A 200 -14.19 -5.83 16.39
N ILE A 201 -14.67 -5.67 17.62
CA ILE A 201 -14.77 -4.34 18.25
C ILE A 201 -13.40 -3.64 18.29
N GLY A 202 -12.31 -4.38 18.47
CA GLY A 202 -10.94 -3.84 18.41
C GLY A 202 -10.56 -3.23 17.05
N TRP A 203 -11.28 -3.55 15.98
CA TRP A 203 -11.04 -2.90 14.67
C TRP A 203 -11.75 -1.54 14.59
N MET A 204 -12.87 -1.39 15.31
CA MET A 204 -13.63 -0.14 15.44
C MET A 204 -13.01 0.79 16.48
N LYS A 205 -12.51 0.23 17.58
CA LYS A 205 -11.87 0.93 18.70
C LYS A 205 -10.53 0.28 19.00
N PRO A 206 -9.48 0.60 18.21
CA PRO A 206 -8.16 -0.02 18.35
C PRO A 206 -7.51 0.24 19.70
N GLU A 207 -7.93 1.29 20.41
CA GLU A 207 -7.49 1.55 21.79
C GLU A 207 -7.93 0.46 22.78
N ALA A 208 -8.96 -0.33 22.44
CA ALA A 208 -9.46 -1.45 23.23
C ALA A 208 -8.98 -2.82 22.71
N ALA A 209 -8.16 -2.86 21.66
CA ALA A 209 -7.67 -4.09 21.07
C ALA A 209 -6.55 -4.72 21.91
N ASP A 210 -6.46 -6.05 21.86
CA ASP A 210 -5.37 -6.80 22.50
C ASP A 210 -4.14 -6.76 21.59
N ASP A 211 -3.16 -5.93 21.96
CA ASP A 211 -1.92 -5.75 21.23
C ASP A 211 -0.80 -6.73 21.64
N SER A 212 -1.01 -7.60 22.63
CA SER A 212 0.01 -8.54 23.12
C SER A 212 0.56 -9.46 22.04
N MET A 213 -0.29 -9.88 21.10
CA MET A 213 0.10 -10.74 19.97
C MET A 213 1.05 -10.07 18.98
N TRP A 214 1.14 -8.74 18.99
CA TRP A 214 2.13 -8.02 18.20
C TRP A 214 3.51 -7.97 18.88
N GLU A 215 3.56 -8.11 20.21
CA GLU A 215 4.78 -8.09 21.03
C GLU A 215 5.40 -9.50 21.16
N ASP A 216 4.56 -10.54 21.31
CA ASP A 216 5.03 -11.94 21.43
C ASP A 216 5.41 -12.60 20.09
N ALA A 217 5.23 -11.90 18.96
CA ALA A 217 5.73 -12.34 17.65
C ALA A 217 7.23 -12.07 17.45
N GLU A 218 7.92 -11.62 18.50
CA GLU A 218 9.37 -11.63 18.62
C GLU A 218 9.85 -13.07 18.84
N ASP A 219 10.53 -13.65 17.85
CA ASP A 219 11.44 -14.75 18.13
C ASP A 219 12.49 -14.22 19.10
N ARG A 220 12.48 -14.72 20.34
CA ARG A 220 13.38 -14.35 21.45
C ARG A 220 14.87 -14.65 21.20
N ASN A 221 15.31 -14.83 19.94
CA ASN A 221 16.62 -15.37 19.57
C ASN A 221 17.36 -14.63 18.45
N LEU A 222 17.10 -13.34 18.23
CA LEU A 222 18.00 -12.51 17.41
C LEU A 222 18.47 -11.32 18.23
N ASP A 223 19.73 -11.40 18.68
CA ASP A 223 20.44 -10.30 19.32
C ASP A 223 20.29 -9.03 18.48
N SER A 224 19.73 -7.99 19.09
CA SER A 224 19.58 -6.67 18.52
C SER A 224 20.94 -5.99 18.44
N THR A 225 21.72 -6.30 17.40
CA THR A 225 22.82 -5.41 17.03
C THR A 225 22.23 -4.09 16.54
N PRO A 226 22.66 -2.93 17.07
CA PRO A 226 22.14 -1.65 16.64
C PRO A 226 22.49 -1.45 15.17
N VAL A 227 21.47 -1.34 14.32
CA VAL A 227 21.62 -0.96 12.92
C VAL A 227 22.17 0.46 12.90
N LYS A 228 23.50 0.60 12.78
CA LYS A 228 24.11 1.85 12.36
C LYS A 228 23.45 2.22 11.04
N ARG A 229 22.97 3.46 10.95
CA ARG A 229 22.43 4.10 9.76
C ARG A 229 23.57 4.25 8.73
N SER A 230 24.05 3.16 8.15
CA SER A 230 24.95 3.20 7.00
C SER A 230 24.11 3.65 5.79
N GLN A 231 24.71 4.45 4.93
CA GLN A 231 24.12 4.77 3.64
C GLN A 231 24.03 3.46 2.85
N GLU A 232 22.86 2.82 2.87
CA GLU A 232 22.57 1.66 2.04
C GLU A 232 22.69 2.09 0.57
N LEU A 233 23.66 1.51 -0.13
CA LEU A 233 23.81 1.67 -1.56
C LEU A 233 22.97 0.57 -2.21
N MET A 234 21.85 0.97 -2.80
CA MET A 234 21.07 0.09 -3.69
C MET A 234 21.89 -0.13 -4.96
N GLU A 235 22.28 -1.37 -5.22
CA GLU A 235 22.87 -1.78 -6.49
C GLU A 235 21.73 -2.24 -7.39
N GLU A 236 21.60 -1.58 -8.53
CA GLU A 236 20.53 -1.81 -9.50
C GLU A 236 21.11 -2.26 -10.83
N PHE A 237 20.57 -3.35 -11.35
CA PHE A 237 20.88 -3.87 -12.66
C PHE A 237 19.60 -3.91 -13.50
N GLU A 238 19.61 -3.29 -14.68
CA GLU A 238 18.45 -3.14 -15.54
C GLU A 238 18.72 -3.72 -16.93
N GLU A 239 17.75 -4.47 -17.44
CA GLU A 239 17.75 -5.04 -18.79
C GLU A 239 16.44 -4.72 -19.51
N ALA A 240 16.48 -4.64 -20.85
CA ALA A 240 15.29 -4.44 -21.66
C ALA A 240 14.43 -5.72 -21.70
N ALA A 241 13.12 -5.56 -21.53
CA ALA A 241 12.15 -6.67 -21.52
C ALA A 241 11.79 -7.18 -22.92
N ASN A 242 12.27 -6.53 -23.99
CA ASN A 242 12.06 -6.94 -25.40
C ASN A 242 10.60 -7.33 -25.72
N GLY A 243 9.64 -6.52 -25.30
CA GLY A 243 8.20 -6.72 -25.45
C GLY A 243 7.43 -6.11 -24.28
N GLY A 244 6.13 -5.87 -24.45
CA GLY A 244 5.28 -5.28 -23.43
C GLY A 244 4.96 -6.28 -22.32
N VAL A 245 5.67 -6.20 -21.20
CA VAL A 245 5.51 -7.12 -20.05
C VAL A 245 4.05 -7.14 -19.57
N GLN A 246 3.57 -8.32 -19.20
CA GLN A 246 2.23 -8.52 -18.63
C GLN A 246 2.26 -9.18 -17.25
N SER A 247 3.21 -10.09 -17.00
CA SER A 247 3.37 -10.72 -15.68
C SER A 247 4.78 -11.26 -15.47
N LEU A 248 5.15 -11.44 -14.20
CA LEU A 248 6.43 -11.99 -13.77
C LEU A 248 6.20 -13.30 -12.99
N ALA A 249 6.85 -14.38 -13.42
CA ALA A 249 6.88 -15.65 -12.69
C ALA A 249 8.29 -15.93 -12.20
N LEU A 250 8.57 -15.59 -10.94
CA LEU A 250 9.85 -15.87 -10.32
C LEU A 250 9.97 -17.36 -9.98
N GLY A 251 11.12 -17.96 -10.31
CA GLY A 251 11.49 -19.30 -9.85
C GLY A 251 12.39 -19.24 -8.61
N ALA A 252 12.30 -20.29 -7.81
CA ALA A 252 13.18 -20.58 -6.69
C ALA A 252 14.40 -21.43 -7.10
N LEU A 253 14.39 -22.03 -8.30
CA LEU A 253 15.54 -22.72 -8.90
C LEU A 253 16.27 -21.79 -9.90
N ASP A 254 16.84 -22.34 -10.97
CA ASP A 254 17.78 -21.63 -11.85
C ASP A 254 17.18 -20.49 -12.67
N ASN A 255 15.86 -20.45 -12.86
CA ASN A 255 15.22 -19.57 -13.85
C ASN A 255 14.04 -18.80 -13.28
N SER A 256 13.85 -17.59 -13.79
CA SER A 256 12.62 -16.82 -13.67
C SER A 256 12.12 -16.48 -15.07
N PHE A 257 10.85 -16.11 -15.16
CA PHE A 257 10.17 -15.97 -16.44
C PHE A 257 9.39 -14.68 -16.51
N LEU A 258 9.52 -14.00 -17.65
CA LEU A 258 8.79 -12.78 -17.94
C LEU A 258 7.80 -13.09 -19.06
N VAL A 259 6.52 -12.92 -18.79
CA VAL A 259 5.47 -13.10 -19.79
C VAL A 259 5.17 -11.74 -20.42
N ASN A 260 5.33 -11.64 -21.73
CA ASN A 260 5.01 -10.45 -22.50
C ASN A 260 4.07 -10.78 -23.66
N ASP A 261 3.75 -9.78 -24.48
CA ASP A 261 2.89 -9.90 -25.67
C ASP A 261 3.42 -10.87 -26.75
N LEU A 262 4.74 -11.10 -26.79
CA LEU A 262 5.39 -11.97 -27.78
C LEU A 262 5.53 -13.42 -27.31
N GLY A 263 5.59 -13.66 -26.01
CA GLY A 263 5.88 -14.97 -25.45
C GLY A 263 6.35 -14.95 -24.00
N VAL A 264 7.07 -16.00 -23.63
CA VAL A 264 7.69 -16.16 -22.31
C VAL A 264 9.21 -16.08 -22.46
N GLN A 265 9.81 -15.04 -21.90
CA GLN A 265 11.25 -14.88 -21.85
C GLN A 265 11.84 -15.53 -20.61
N VAL A 266 12.98 -16.19 -20.78
CA VAL A 266 13.67 -16.89 -19.70
C VAL A 266 14.82 -16.04 -19.19
N TYR A 267 14.83 -15.82 -17.89
CA TYR A 267 15.89 -15.16 -17.14
C TYR A 267 16.57 -16.19 -16.23
N ARG A 268 17.88 -16.09 -16.08
CA ARG A 268 18.65 -16.87 -15.12
C ARG A 268 18.67 -16.16 -13.78
N ASN A 269 18.46 -16.90 -12.71
CA ASN A 269 18.55 -16.40 -11.34
C ASN A 269 20.00 -16.37 -10.85
N PHE A 270 20.37 -15.27 -10.21
CA PHE A 270 21.64 -15.04 -9.55
C PHE A 270 21.40 -14.37 -8.19
N ASN A 271 22.42 -14.40 -7.34
CA ASN A 271 22.38 -13.72 -6.03
C ASN A 271 22.27 -12.19 -6.11
N ARG A 272 22.50 -11.61 -7.29
CA ARG A 272 22.40 -10.17 -7.58
C ARG A 272 21.15 -9.80 -8.38
N GLY A 273 20.31 -10.77 -8.74
CA GLY A 273 19.16 -10.52 -9.59
C GLY A 273 18.92 -11.56 -10.65
N ILE A 274 18.18 -11.16 -11.67
CA ILE A 274 17.89 -11.97 -12.84
C ILE A 274 18.52 -11.37 -14.10
N ASN A 275 19.00 -12.23 -15.00
CA ASN A 275 19.59 -11.82 -16.28
C ASN A 275 19.01 -12.63 -17.44
N ALA A 276 18.71 -11.99 -18.56
CA ALA A 276 18.14 -12.63 -19.73
C ALA A 276 19.06 -13.73 -20.29
N LYS A 277 18.50 -14.91 -20.54
CA LYS A 277 19.22 -16.02 -21.21
C LYS A 277 19.24 -15.88 -22.74
N GLY A 278 18.48 -14.95 -23.30
CA GLY A 278 18.24 -14.85 -24.75
C GLY A 278 17.32 -15.96 -25.29
N VAL A 279 16.64 -16.70 -24.41
CA VAL A 279 15.67 -17.75 -24.78
C VAL A 279 14.26 -17.20 -24.61
N CYS A 280 13.43 -17.35 -25.65
CA CYS A 280 12.04 -16.92 -25.65
C CYS A 280 11.15 -18.02 -26.24
N VAL A 281 10.15 -18.44 -25.48
CA VAL A 281 9.08 -19.33 -25.95
C VAL A 281 8.00 -18.45 -26.55
N LYS A 282 7.87 -18.48 -27.89
CA LYS A 282 6.83 -17.69 -28.57
C LYS A 282 5.47 -18.36 -28.38
N PHE A 283 4.43 -17.56 -28.22
CA PHE A 283 3.08 -18.07 -28.43
C PHE A 283 2.93 -18.46 -29.90
N ASP A 284 2.43 -19.66 -30.18
CA ASP A 284 2.22 -20.13 -31.54
C ASP A 284 1.31 -19.14 -32.29
N SER A 285 1.91 -18.30 -33.13
CA SER A 285 1.20 -17.57 -34.19
C SER A 285 0.93 -18.52 -35.35
N GLY A 286 0.20 -19.59 -35.08
CA GLY A 286 -0.18 -20.61 -36.06
C GLY A 286 -1.32 -20.13 -36.96
N GLY A 287 -1.00 -19.40 -38.03
CA GLY A 287 -1.64 -19.60 -39.34
C GLY A 287 -3.14 -19.32 -39.56
N SER A 288 -3.89 -18.59 -38.73
CA SER A 288 -5.25 -18.16 -39.12
C SER A 288 -5.27 -16.76 -39.73
N ARG A 289 -5.01 -16.69 -41.05
CA ARG A 289 -5.48 -15.60 -41.92
C ARG A 289 -6.85 -15.91 -42.53
N ILE A 290 -7.73 -16.60 -41.81
CA ILE A 290 -9.10 -16.87 -42.28
C ILE A 290 -10.10 -16.65 -41.14
N GLY A 291 -10.65 -15.44 -41.09
CA GLY A 291 -12.08 -15.21 -40.78
C GLY A 291 -12.64 -15.64 -39.42
N GLY A 292 -11.88 -15.55 -38.32
CA GLY A 292 -12.44 -15.74 -36.97
C GLY A 292 -11.62 -15.02 -35.90
N ASN A 293 -12.28 -14.22 -35.05
CA ASN A 293 -11.71 -13.57 -33.87
C ASN A 293 -11.27 -14.63 -32.84
N SER A 294 -10.11 -15.27 -33.01
CA SER A 294 -9.42 -15.93 -31.91
C SER A 294 -8.61 -14.87 -31.18
N SER A 295 -9.24 -14.18 -30.23
CA SER A 295 -8.56 -13.25 -29.33
C SER A 295 -7.57 -14.04 -28.45
N ASN A 296 -6.35 -14.24 -28.95
CA ASN A 296 -5.22 -14.68 -28.13
C ASN A 296 -4.88 -13.54 -27.16
N SER A 297 -5.63 -13.44 -26.07
CA SER A 297 -5.32 -12.51 -24.98
C SER A 297 -4.00 -12.96 -24.33
N THR A 298 -3.11 -12.01 -24.04
CA THR A 298 -1.84 -12.34 -23.39
C THR A 298 -2.10 -12.93 -22.00
N PRO A 299 -1.42 -14.03 -21.60
CA PRO A 299 -1.61 -14.62 -20.29
C PRO A 299 -1.32 -13.61 -19.19
N LYS A 300 -2.24 -13.51 -18.22
CA LYS A 300 -2.13 -12.60 -17.07
C LYS A 300 -1.66 -13.30 -15.80
N LYS A 301 -1.63 -14.64 -15.80
CA LYS A 301 -1.14 -15.45 -14.69
C LYS A 301 -0.28 -16.59 -15.24
N ALA A 302 0.90 -16.72 -14.66
CA ALA A 302 1.79 -17.85 -14.86
C ALA A 302 2.01 -18.57 -13.53
N LEU A 303 1.90 -19.90 -13.53
CA LEU A 303 2.09 -20.74 -12.35
C LEU A 303 3.16 -21.80 -12.65
N LEU A 304 4.26 -21.78 -11.89
CA LEU A 304 5.33 -22.76 -12.00
C LEU A 304 5.01 -24.02 -11.18
N MET A 305 5.32 -25.17 -11.73
CA MET A 305 5.03 -26.49 -11.12
C MET A 305 6.10 -27.52 -11.47
N ARG A 306 6.10 -28.64 -10.74
CA ARG A 306 6.94 -29.82 -11.02
C ARG A 306 8.43 -29.51 -11.03
N ALA A 307 8.93 -28.96 -9.92
CA ALA A 307 10.29 -28.46 -9.82
C ALA A 307 10.64 -27.49 -10.96
N GLU A 308 9.69 -26.62 -11.30
CA GLU A 308 9.83 -25.56 -12.32
C GLU A 308 10.16 -26.08 -13.73
N THR A 309 9.77 -27.33 -14.04
CA THR A 309 9.85 -27.89 -15.40
C THR A 309 8.62 -27.55 -16.24
N ASN A 310 7.50 -27.23 -15.58
CA ASN A 310 6.25 -26.86 -16.25
C ASN A 310 5.75 -25.48 -15.79
N MET A 311 5.14 -24.77 -16.73
CA MET A 311 4.44 -23.51 -16.49
C MET A 311 3.00 -23.59 -17.00
N MET A 312 2.03 -23.30 -16.13
CA MET A 312 0.65 -23.09 -16.54
C MET A 312 0.43 -21.62 -16.86
N LEU A 313 -0.07 -21.33 -18.05
CA LEU A 313 -0.43 -20.00 -18.51
C LEU A 313 -1.94 -19.87 -18.55
N MET A 314 -2.48 -18.94 -17.76
CA MET A 314 -3.90 -18.61 -17.73
C MET A 314 -4.15 -17.27 -18.42
N SER A 315 -5.01 -17.30 -19.42
CA SER A 315 -5.40 -16.11 -20.19
C SER A 315 -6.90 -15.89 -20.02
N PRO A 316 -7.35 -14.64 -19.78
CA PRO A 316 -8.77 -14.38 -19.64
C PRO A 316 -9.53 -14.68 -20.94
N ALA A 317 -10.75 -15.19 -20.82
CA ALA A 317 -11.51 -15.68 -21.97
C ALA A 317 -11.91 -14.58 -22.97
N ASN A 318 -12.07 -13.34 -22.50
CA ASN A 318 -12.39 -12.17 -23.33
C ASN A 318 -11.72 -10.93 -22.74
N GLU A 319 -11.47 -9.91 -23.56
CA GLU A 319 -11.06 -8.59 -23.07
C GLU A 319 -12.10 -8.04 -22.07
N GLY A 320 -11.60 -7.52 -20.94
CA GLY A 320 -12.43 -6.97 -19.86
C GLY A 320 -13.05 -7.99 -18.90
N LYS A 321 -13.04 -9.30 -19.21
CA LYS A 321 -13.45 -10.34 -18.25
C LYS A 321 -12.21 -10.92 -17.55
N PRO A 322 -12.20 -11.02 -16.21
CA PRO A 322 -11.04 -11.53 -15.49
C PRO A 322 -10.93 -13.07 -15.52
N ASN A 323 -12.03 -13.77 -15.81
CA ASN A 323 -12.09 -15.23 -15.71
C ASN A 323 -11.63 -15.91 -17.01
N ALA A 324 -10.87 -17.00 -16.85
CA ALA A 324 -10.38 -17.89 -17.88
C ALA A 324 -11.19 -19.19 -17.92
N THR A 325 -11.28 -19.82 -19.10
CA THR A 325 -11.97 -21.11 -19.31
C THR A 325 -11.00 -22.30 -19.35
N GLY A 326 -9.69 -22.05 -19.30
CA GLY A 326 -8.67 -23.09 -19.40
C GLY A 326 -7.24 -22.58 -19.15
N LEU A 327 -6.27 -23.48 -19.33
CA LEU A 327 -4.83 -23.23 -19.13
C LEU A 327 -4.02 -23.78 -20.30
N LYS A 328 -2.94 -23.10 -20.66
CA LYS A 328 -1.91 -23.65 -21.56
C LYS A 328 -0.74 -24.14 -20.72
N GLN A 329 -0.38 -25.40 -20.85
CA GLN A 329 0.79 -25.98 -20.23
C GLN A 329 1.99 -25.85 -21.15
N VAL A 330 2.97 -25.08 -20.70
CA VAL A 330 4.28 -24.95 -21.34
C VAL A 330 5.25 -25.87 -20.62
N ASP A 331 5.87 -26.75 -21.40
CA ASP A 331 7.05 -27.49 -20.97
C ASP A 331 8.26 -26.57 -21.12
N ILE A 332 8.89 -26.22 -20.00
CA ILE A 332 9.95 -25.20 -19.94
C ILE A 332 11.23 -25.71 -20.62
N GLU A 333 11.53 -27.02 -20.50
CA GLU A 333 12.74 -27.62 -21.05
C GLU A 333 12.74 -27.60 -22.58
N THR A 334 11.60 -27.96 -23.19
CA THR A 334 11.42 -27.96 -24.65
C THR A 334 10.96 -26.62 -25.19
N GLY A 335 10.43 -25.74 -24.33
CA GLY A 335 9.89 -24.44 -24.70
C GLY A 335 8.66 -24.53 -25.59
N LYS A 336 7.83 -25.57 -25.41
CA LYS A 336 6.64 -25.81 -26.23
C LYS A 336 5.38 -25.87 -25.38
N ILE A 337 4.27 -25.45 -25.98
CA ILE A 337 2.94 -25.74 -25.43
C ILE A 337 2.68 -27.22 -25.69
N VAL A 338 2.58 -28.01 -24.62
CA VAL A 338 2.36 -29.48 -24.72
C VAL A 338 0.90 -29.86 -24.49
N THR A 339 0.12 -29.01 -23.83
CA THR A 339 -1.29 -29.28 -23.52
C THR A 339 -2.09 -28.00 -23.36
N GLU A 340 -3.33 -27.99 -23.83
CA GLU A 340 -4.33 -26.96 -23.50
C GLU A 340 -5.46 -27.59 -22.69
N TRP A 341 -5.55 -27.23 -21.42
CA TRP A 341 -6.49 -27.76 -20.45
C TRP A 341 -7.79 -26.94 -20.41
N LYS A 342 -8.92 -27.63 -20.28
CA LYS A 342 -10.24 -27.03 -19.98
C LYS A 342 -10.60 -27.19 -18.51
N PHE A 343 -11.26 -26.18 -17.95
CA PHE A 343 -11.89 -26.30 -16.64
C PHE A 343 -13.32 -26.81 -16.82
N GLU A 344 -13.61 -28.00 -16.32
CA GLU A 344 -14.94 -28.59 -16.36
C GLU A 344 -15.27 -29.22 -15.00
N LYS A 345 -16.54 -29.16 -14.62
CA LYS A 345 -17.05 -29.87 -13.46
C LYS A 345 -18.36 -30.54 -13.82
N ASP A 346 -18.44 -31.86 -13.63
CA ASP A 346 -19.63 -32.66 -13.87
C ASP A 346 -20.21 -32.52 -15.30
N GLY A 347 -19.36 -32.41 -16.32
CA GLY A 347 -19.80 -32.23 -17.72
C GLY A 347 -20.11 -30.78 -18.10
N VAL A 348 -19.87 -29.82 -17.21
CA VAL A 348 -20.18 -28.40 -17.41
C VAL A 348 -18.91 -27.56 -17.36
N ASP A 349 -18.68 -26.78 -18.41
CA ASP A 349 -17.58 -25.81 -18.45
C ASP A 349 -17.70 -24.81 -17.30
N VAL A 350 -16.57 -24.59 -16.62
CA VAL A 350 -16.47 -23.60 -15.54
C VAL A 350 -15.31 -22.65 -15.79
N THR A 351 -15.32 -21.51 -15.11
CA THR A 351 -14.27 -20.50 -15.24
C THR A 351 -13.43 -20.39 -13.97
N MET A 352 -12.19 -19.93 -14.11
CA MET A 352 -11.31 -19.58 -13.00
C MET A 352 -10.85 -18.14 -13.14
N ARG A 353 -10.88 -17.40 -12.03
CA ARG A 353 -10.34 -16.05 -11.91
C ARG A 353 -8.86 -16.05 -11.57
N ASP A 354 -8.45 -16.95 -10.66
CA ASP A 354 -7.07 -17.06 -10.20
C ASP A 354 -6.70 -18.53 -9.95
N ILE A 355 -5.40 -18.82 -10.03
CA ILE A 355 -4.81 -20.12 -9.72
C ILE A 355 -3.55 -19.95 -8.87
N THR A 356 -3.27 -20.91 -7.99
CA THR A 356 -2.06 -20.93 -7.16
C THR A 356 -1.66 -22.36 -6.79
N ASN A 357 -0.44 -22.56 -6.33
CA ASN A 357 0.02 -23.87 -5.87
C ASN A 357 -0.71 -24.29 -4.57
N ASP A 358 -0.83 -25.60 -4.33
CA ASP A 358 -1.49 -26.14 -3.13
C ASP A 358 -0.86 -25.66 -1.83
N THR A 359 0.46 -25.48 -1.82
CA THR A 359 1.24 -24.91 -0.72
C THR A 359 2.28 -23.94 -1.25
N LYS A 360 2.89 -23.12 -0.38
CA LYS A 360 4.04 -22.27 -0.77
C LYS A 360 5.24 -23.05 -1.33
N GLY A 361 5.41 -24.31 -0.93
CA GLY A 361 6.53 -25.17 -1.37
C GLY A 361 6.22 -26.04 -2.59
N SER A 362 4.95 -26.19 -2.97
CA SER A 362 4.50 -27.11 -4.03
C SER A 362 5.10 -26.81 -5.42
N GLN A 363 5.54 -25.58 -5.69
CA GLN A 363 6.28 -25.24 -6.91
C GLN A 363 7.54 -26.08 -7.10
N LEU A 364 8.22 -26.44 -6.00
CA LEU A 364 9.48 -27.17 -5.97
C LEU A 364 9.31 -28.69 -5.99
N ASP A 365 8.10 -29.21 -5.75
CA ASP A 365 7.87 -30.65 -5.73
C ASP A 365 7.75 -31.22 -7.16
N PRO A 366 8.66 -32.10 -7.60
CA PRO A 366 8.63 -32.68 -8.95
C PRO A 366 7.43 -33.62 -9.19
N SER A 367 6.82 -34.13 -8.12
CA SER A 367 5.67 -35.03 -8.17
C SER A 367 4.32 -34.30 -8.18
N GLU A 368 4.33 -32.98 -7.95
CA GLU A 368 3.13 -32.16 -7.90
C GLU A 368 2.33 -32.27 -9.19
N SER A 369 1.03 -32.46 -9.05
CA SER A 369 0.10 -32.54 -10.18
C SER A 369 -1.22 -31.86 -9.88
N THR A 370 -1.34 -31.25 -8.70
CA THR A 370 -2.52 -30.52 -8.28
C THR A 370 -2.20 -29.05 -8.04
N PHE A 371 -3.23 -28.23 -8.20
CA PHE A 371 -3.16 -26.80 -7.91
C PHE A 371 -4.55 -26.30 -7.52
N LEU A 372 -4.60 -25.14 -6.86
CA LEU A 372 -5.84 -24.54 -6.42
C LEU A 372 -6.39 -23.60 -7.49
N GLY A 373 -7.72 -23.55 -7.60
CA GLY A 373 -8.46 -22.63 -8.45
C GLY A 373 -9.46 -21.81 -7.65
N LEU A 374 -9.57 -20.54 -8.00
CA LEU A 374 -10.52 -19.60 -7.43
C LEU A 374 -11.37 -18.98 -8.55
N ASP A 375 -12.68 -18.91 -8.32
CA ASP A 375 -13.63 -18.12 -9.11
C ASP A 375 -14.46 -17.26 -8.15
N ASP A 376 -15.29 -16.34 -8.66
CA ASP A 376 -16.03 -15.38 -7.83
C ASP A 376 -16.85 -16.03 -6.69
N ASN A 377 -17.33 -17.26 -6.91
CA ASN A 377 -18.06 -18.05 -5.91
C ASN A 377 -17.60 -19.50 -5.80
N ARG A 378 -16.32 -19.78 -6.10
CA ARG A 378 -15.79 -21.14 -6.12
C ARG A 378 -14.37 -21.18 -5.57
N LEU A 379 -14.10 -22.18 -4.76
CA LEU A 379 -12.75 -22.55 -4.34
C LEU A 379 -12.59 -24.04 -4.54
N CYS A 380 -11.58 -24.44 -5.33
CA CYS A 380 -11.39 -25.84 -5.70
C CYS A 380 -9.92 -26.20 -5.89
N GLN A 381 -9.69 -27.51 -6.04
CA GLN A 381 -8.41 -28.07 -6.43
C GLN A 381 -8.59 -28.87 -7.72
N TRP A 382 -7.68 -28.64 -8.64
CA TRP A 382 -7.59 -29.28 -9.94
C TRP A 382 -6.45 -30.29 -9.94
N ASP A 383 -6.61 -31.39 -10.65
CA ASP A 383 -5.58 -32.39 -10.91
C ASP A 383 -5.35 -32.54 -12.41
N MET A 384 -4.07 -32.52 -12.78
CA MET A 384 -3.59 -32.62 -14.16
C MET A 384 -3.41 -34.07 -14.63
N ARG A 385 -3.54 -35.06 -13.75
CA ARG A 385 -3.40 -36.47 -14.14
C ARG A 385 -4.63 -36.92 -14.92
N ASP A 386 -4.42 -37.36 -16.16
CA ASP A 386 -5.47 -38.00 -16.94
C ASP A 386 -5.83 -39.36 -16.32
N ARG A 387 -7.09 -39.51 -15.91
CA ARG A 387 -7.63 -40.76 -15.33
C ARG A 387 -7.64 -41.93 -16.32
N LYS A 388 -7.62 -41.65 -17.63
CA LYS A 388 -7.66 -42.67 -18.70
C LYS A 388 -6.27 -43.14 -19.14
N GLY A 389 -5.20 -42.50 -18.68
CA GLY A 389 -3.82 -42.86 -19.04
C GLY A 389 -3.54 -42.78 -20.56
N MET A 390 -4.31 -41.97 -21.30
CA MET A 390 -4.16 -41.85 -22.75
C MET A 390 -3.00 -40.91 -23.07
N VAL A 391 -2.09 -41.35 -23.94
CA VAL A 391 -1.05 -40.50 -24.53
C VAL A 391 -1.75 -39.52 -25.46
N GLN A 392 -1.71 -38.23 -25.11
CA GLN A 392 -2.42 -37.18 -25.84
C GLN A 392 -1.75 -36.88 -27.19
N ASN A 393 -2.58 -36.69 -28.22
CA ASN A 393 -2.14 -36.16 -29.51
C ASN A 393 -2.77 -34.77 -29.67
N ILE A 394 -1.96 -33.71 -29.73
CA ILE A 394 -2.42 -32.31 -29.85
C ILE A 394 -3.30 -32.11 -31.12
N ALA A 395 -3.23 -33.04 -32.08
CA ALA A 395 -3.99 -33.03 -33.33
C ALA A 395 -5.45 -33.54 -33.23
N THR A 396 -5.87 -34.16 -32.12
CA THR A 396 -7.28 -34.60 -31.94
C THR A 396 -8.12 -33.52 -31.25
N SER A 397 -9.35 -33.30 -31.74
CA SER A 397 -10.20 -32.12 -31.49
C SER A 397 -10.68 -31.89 -30.05
N ASP A 398 -10.39 -32.81 -29.12
CA ASP A 398 -10.95 -32.77 -27.77
C ASP A 398 -9.85 -32.37 -26.78
N SER A 399 -9.76 -31.06 -26.49
CA SER A 399 -8.84 -30.55 -25.47
C SER A 399 -9.10 -31.26 -24.13
N PRO A 400 -8.06 -31.72 -23.42
CA PRO A 400 -8.22 -32.46 -22.18
C PRO A 400 -8.83 -31.59 -21.06
N VAL A 401 -9.54 -32.27 -20.16
CA VAL A 401 -10.27 -31.66 -19.05
C VAL A 401 -9.51 -31.90 -17.75
N LEU A 402 -9.33 -30.84 -16.96
CA LEU A 402 -8.77 -30.94 -15.61
C LEU A 402 -9.75 -31.65 -14.68
N HIS A 403 -9.22 -32.53 -13.82
CA HIS A 403 -10.06 -33.27 -12.90
C HIS A 403 -10.31 -32.49 -11.61
N TRP A 404 -11.57 -32.32 -11.24
CA TRP A 404 -11.96 -31.76 -9.94
C TRP A 404 -11.69 -32.77 -8.82
N THR A 405 -10.71 -32.52 -7.95
CA THR A 405 -10.43 -33.41 -6.81
C THR A 405 -11.30 -33.07 -5.61
N GLN A 406 -11.33 -31.79 -5.26
CA GLN A 406 -12.06 -31.27 -4.11
C GLN A 406 -12.39 -29.80 -4.32
N GLY A 407 -13.32 -29.29 -3.51
CA GLY A 407 -13.70 -27.89 -3.54
C GLY A 407 -15.15 -27.67 -3.18
N HIS A 408 -15.57 -26.42 -3.31
CA HIS A 408 -16.93 -26.00 -3.06
C HIS A 408 -17.37 -24.88 -4.02
N GLN A 409 -18.62 -24.98 -4.46
CA GLN A 409 -19.34 -23.92 -5.17
C GLN A 409 -20.30 -23.28 -4.17
N PHE A 410 -20.11 -21.99 -3.89
CA PHE A 410 -20.96 -21.22 -3.00
C PHE A 410 -22.20 -20.73 -3.75
N SER A 411 -23.32 -20.61 -3.05
CA SER A 411 -24.64 -20.32 -3.63
C SER A 411 -24.74 -18.93 -4.29
N ARG A 412 -23.92 -17.97 -3.84
CA ARG A 412 -23.57 -16.63 -4.40
C ARG A 412 -23.12 -15.72 -3.25
N GLY A 413 -22.56 -14.55 -3.58
CA GLY A 413 -22.28 -13.47 -2.62
C GLY A 413 -20.97 -13.57 -1.85
N THR A 414 -20.11 -14.54 -2.19
CA THR A 414 -18.74 -14.56 -1.65
C THR A 414 -17.83 -13.57 -2.34
N ASN A 415 -18.09 -13.31 -3.63
CA ASN A 415 -17.38 -12.32 -4.47
C ASN A 415 -15.86 -12.39 -4.28
N PHE A 416 -15.30 -13.60 -4.36
CA PHE A 416 -13.87 -13.81 -4.20
C PHE A 416 -13.10 -13.10 -5.31
N GLN A 417 -11.93 -12.57 -4.97
CA GLN A 417 -11.09 -11.79 -5.86
C GLN A 417 -9.71 -12.40 -6.04
N CYS A 418 -9.10 -12.83 -4.94
CA CYS A 418 -7.72 -13.28 -4.88
C CYS A 418 -7.55 -14.28 -3.73
N PHE A 419 -6.50 -15.10 -3.80
CA PHE A 419 -6.20 -16.09 -2.77
C PHE A 419 -4.72 -16.48 -2.75
N ALA A 420 -4.28 -17.01 -1.62
CA ALA A 420 -2.94 -17.57 -1.43
C ALA A 420 -2.99 -18.78 -0.49
N SER A 421 -1.96 -19.62 -0.54
CA SER A 421 -1.80 -20.80 0.32
C SER A 421 -0.61 -20.63 1.28
N THR A 422 -0.72 -21.21 2.47
CA THR A 422 0.37 -21.31 3.46
C THR A 422 1.31 -22.46 3.11
N GLY A 423 2.40 -22.60 3.87
CA GLY A 423 3.30 -23.76 3.76
C GLY A 423 2.62 -25.09 4.09
N ASP A 424 1.55 -25.09 4.91
CA ASP A 424 0.81 -26.29 5.29
C ASP A 424 -0.44 -26.59 4.44
N GLY A 425 -0.73 -25.74 3.44
CA GLY A 425 -1.87 -25.88 2.54
C GLY A 425 -3.19 -25.27 3.03
N SER A 426 -3.15 -24.46 4.08
CA SER A 426 -4.28 -23.61 4.46
C SER A 426 -4.42 -22.45 3.47
N ILE A 427 -5.64 -21.93 3.28
CA ILE A 427 -5.95 -21.02 2.17
C ILE A 427 -6.55 -19.72 2.71
N VAL A 428 -5.98 -18.59 2.32
CA VAL A 428 -6.55 -17.27 2.56
C VAL A 428 -7.23 -16.76 1.29
N VAL A 429 -8.42 -16.19 1.41
CA VAL A 429 -9.19 -15.65 0.29
C VAL A 429 -9.63 -14.22 0.60
N GLY A 430 -9.31 -13.28 -0.29
CA GLY A 430 -9.80 -11.90 -0.29
C GLY A 430 -11.03 -11.74 -1.17
N SER A 431 -11.96 -10.88 -0.77
CA SER A 431 -13.22 -10.62 -1.46
C SER A 431 -13.41 -9.16 -1.88
N LEU A 432 -14.30 -8.93 -2.84
CA LEU A 432 -14.69 -7.60 -3.33
C LEU A 432 -15.29 -6.71 -2.23
N ASP A 433 -15.96 -7.30 -1.24
CA ASP A 433 -16.53 -6.57 -0.09
C ASP A 433 -15.50 -6.25 1.01
N GLY A 434 -14.21 -6.45 0.73
CA GLY A 434 -13.10 -6.18 1.65
C GLY A 434 -12.86 -7.28 2.68
N LYS A 435 -13.68 -8.35 2.70
CA LYS A 435 -13.51 -9.44 3.68
C LYS A 435 -12.33 -10.34 3.34
N ILE A 436 -11.69 -10.86 4.38
CA ILE A 436 -10.63 -11.87 4.27
C ILE A 436 -11.06 -13.13 5.00
N ARG A 437 -11.08 -14.27 4.31
CA ARG A 437 -11.54 -15.56 4.84
C ARG A 437 -10.40 -16.57 4.91
N LEU A 438 -10.30 -17.26 6.04
CA LEU A 438 -9.27 -18.27 6.31
C LEU A 438 -9.89 -19.67 6.26
N TYR A 439 -9.44 -20.50 5.33
CA TYR A 439 -9.86 -21.88 5.16
C TYR A 439 -8.74 -22.83 5.62
N SER A 440 -9.12 -23.87 6.37
CA SER A 440 -8.16 -24.91 6.75
C SER A 440 -7.82 -25.79 5.56
N LYS A 441 -6.62 -26.37 5.53
CA LYS A 441 -6.21 -27.35 4.51
C LYS A 441 -7.16 -28.54 4.30
N THR A 442 -7.95 -28.90 5.31
CA THR A 442 -8.87 -30.05 5.25
C THR A 442 -10.26 -29.70 4.73
N SER A 443 -10.60 -28.41 4.54
CA SER A 443 -11.95 -28.03 4.10
C SER A 443 -11.99 -26.65 3.44
N MET A 444 -12.44 -26.64 2.18
CA MET A 444 -12.76 -25.45 1.39
C MET A 444 -14.23 -25.04 1.47
N ARG A 445 -15.06 -25.73 2.27
CA ARG A 445 -16.52 -25.47 2.35
C ARG A 445 -16.86 -24.34 3.29
N GLN A 446 -16.12 -24.22 4.39
CA GLN A 446 -16.41 -23.22 5.42
C GLN A 446 -15.11 -22.64 5.95
N ALA A 447 -15.00 -21.31 5.91
CA ALA A 447 -13.91 -20.59 6.53
C ALA A 447 -13.93 -20.81 8.05
N LYS A 448 -12.76 -21.02 8.65
CA LYS A 448 -12.59 -21.07 10.09
C LYS A 448 -12.72 -19.70 10.72
N THR A 449 -12.16 -18.67 10.08
CA THR A 449 -12.24 -17.28 10.50
C THR A 449 -12.52 -16.40 9.29
N ALA A 450 -13.31 -15.34 9.49
CA ALA A 450 -13.61 -14.34 8.46
C ALA A 450 -13.46 -12.95 9.05
N PHE A 451 -12.46 -12.20 8.58
CA PHE A 451 -12.23 -10.82 8.98
C PHE A 451 -13.14 -9.88 8.20
N PRO A 452 -13.74 -8.86 8.85
CA PRO A 452 -14.56 -7.86 8.18
C PRO A 452 -13.69 -6.97 7.27
N GLY A 453 -14.31 -6.40 6.25
CA GLY A 453 -13.65 -5.39 5.41
C GLY A 453 -13.72 -4.00 6.02
N LEU A 454 -12.71 -3.16 5.74
CA LEU A 454 -12.67 -1.75 6.13
C LEU A 454 -13.23 -0.82 5.04
N GLY A 455 -14.04 -1.35 4.12
CA GLY A 455 -14.71 -0.56 3.09
C GLY A 455 -14.04 -0.51 1.72
N SER A 456 -12.94 -1.22 1.53
CA SER A 456 -12.26 -1.30 0.24
C SER A 456 -12.09 -2.76 -0.21
N PRO A 457 -12.23 -3.06 -1.51
CA PRO A 457 -11.99 -4.40 -2.04
C PRO A 457 -10.60 -4.93 -1.72
N ILE A 458 -10.49 -6.23 -1.46
CA ILE A 458 -9.19 -6.90 -1.42
C ILE A 458 -8.85 -7.35 -2.85
N THR A 459 -7.88 -6.68 -3.46
CA THR A 459 -7.45 -6.95 -4.85
C THR A 459 -6.36 -8.01 -4.94
N HIS A 460 -5.57 -8.16 -3.87
CA HIS A 460 -4.52 -9.18 -3.77
C HIS A 460 -4.33 -9.61 -2.31
N VAL A 461 -3.92 -10.87 -2.08
CA VAL A 461 -3.55 -11.37 -0.76
C VAL A 461 -2.26 -12.17 -0.82
N ASP A 462 -1.49 -12.10 0.27
CA ASP A 462 -0.39 -13.01 0.56
C ASP A 462 -0.43 -13.40 2.04
N VAL A 463 0.28 -14.47 2.40
CA VAL A 463 0.32 -15.02 3.75
C VAL A 463 1.75 -15.46 4.05
N THR A 464 2.20 -15.45 5.30
CA THR A 464 3.50 -16.03 5.64
C THR A 464 3.50 -17.55 5.51
N TYR A 465 4.67 -18.16 5.34
CA TYR A 465 4.81 -19.62 5.24
C TYR A 465 4.13 -20.34 6.41
N ASP A 466 4.29 -19.83 7.63
CA ASP A 466 3.71 -20.39 8.86
C ASP A 466 2.23 -20.01 9.10
N GLY A 467 1.64 -19.18 8.23
CA GLY A 467 0.25 -18.76 8.33
C GLY A 467 -0.04 -17.78 9.46
N LYS A 468 0.96 -17.26 10.18
CA LYS A 468 0.74 -16.33 11.30
C LYS A 468 0.31 -14.94 10.86
N TRP A 469 0.67 -14.54 9.65
CA TRP A 469 0.42 -13.20 9.15
C TRP A 469 -0.22 -13.25 7.76
N VAL A 470 -1.25 -12.43 7.59
CA VAL A 470 -1.93 -12.24 6.31
C VAL A 470 -1.78 -10.79 5.89
N LEU A 471 -1.43 -10.57 4.63
CA LEU A 471 -1.36 -9.27 3.99
C LEU A 471 -2.47 -9.16 2.94
N GLY A 472 -3.39 -8.22 3.14
CA GLY A 472 -4.38 -7.85 2.13
C GLY A 472 -3.99 -6.55 1.43
N THR A 473 -4.17 -6.50 0.12
CA THR A 473 -3.94 -5.29 -0.70
C THR A 473 -5.29 -4.69 -1.06
N THR A 474 -5.43 -3.38 -0.86
CA THR A 474 -6.57 -2.57 -1.35
C THR A 474 -6.04 -1.49 -2.28
N ASP A 475 -6.88 -0.65 -2.86
CA ASP A 475 -6.42 0.44 -3.72
C ASP A 475 -5.61 1.51 -2.95
N THR A 476 -5.88 1.74 -1.67
CA THR A 476 -5.33 2.90 -0.93
C THR A 476 -4.39 2.54 0.23
N TYR A 477 -4.37 1.28 0.65
CA TYR A 477 -3.51 0.78 1.73
C TYR A 477 -3.32 -0.73 1.65
N LEU A 478 -2.31 -1.26 2.34
CA LEU A 478 -2.27 -2.68 2.70
C LEU A 478 -2.78 -2.87 4.12
N ILE A 479 -3.40 -4.00 4.39
CA ILE A 479 -3.86 -4.43 5.72
C ILE A 479 -3.08 -5.67 6.16
N LEU A 480 -2.35 -5.55 7.26
CA LEU A 480 -1.61 -6.64 7.88
C LEU A 480 -2.38 -7.17 9.09
N ILE A 481 -2.71 -8.45 9.05
CA ILE A 481 -3.52 -9.15 10.06
C ILE A 481 -2.67 -10.22 10.75
N CYS A 482 -2.63 -10.16 12.08
CA CYS A 482 -2.16 -11.28 12.89
C CYS A 482 -3.26 -12.35 12.96
N THR A 483 -2.96 -13.59 12.58
CA THR A 483 -3.92 -14.70 12.65
C THR A 483 -3.78 -15.50 13.94
N LEU A 484 -2.80 -15.17 14.79
CA LEU A 484 -2.59 -15.86 16.05
C LEU A 484 -3.69 -15.53 17.05
N PHE A 485 -4.15 -16.55 17.76
CA PHE A 485 -5.01 -16.39 18.92
C PHE A 485 -4.75 -17.50 19.93
N THR A 486 -5.06 -17.21 21.19
CA THR A 486 -5.05 -18.20 22.26
C THR A 486 -6.43 -18.80 22.38
N ASP A 487 -6.54 -20.12 22.22
CA ASP A 487 -7.81 -20.83 22.38
C ASP A 487 -8.22 -20.98 23.85
N LYS A 488 -9.38 -21.62 24.08
CA LYS A 488 -9.91 -21.86 25.42
C LYS A 488 -9.03 -22.77 26.27
N ASP A 489 -8.18 -23.58 25.63
CA ASP A 489 -7.27 -24.51 26.29
C ASP A 489 -5.90 -23.86 26.58
N GLY A 490 -5.75 -22.55 26.30
CA GLY A 490 -4.50 -21.81 26.48
C GLY A 490 -3.47 -22.09 25.39
N LYS A 491 -3.85 -22.74 24.28
CA LYS A 491 -2.93 -23.05 23.17
C LYS A 491 -3.00 -21.97 22.10
N THR A 492 -1.84 -21.50 21.67
CA THR A 492 -1.70 -20.59 20.53
C THR A 492 -1.96 -21.35 19.23
N LYS A 493 -2.91 -20.85 18.43
CA LYS A 493 -3.29 -21.38 17.11
C LYS A 493 -3.38 -20.25 16.10
N THR A 494 -3.39 -20.60 14.82
CA THR A 494 -3.72 -19.66 13.74
C THR A 494 -5.23 -19.68 13.45
N GLY A 495 -5.77 -18.59 12.93
CA GLY A 495 -7.16 -18.46 12.50
C GLY A 495 -7.56 -19.41 11.36
N PHE A 496 -6.59 -20.11 10.75
CA PHE A 496 -6.82 -21.23 9.81
C PHE A 496 -7.16 -22.54 10.53
N GLY A 497 -6.67 -22.74 11.75
CA GLY A 497 -6.89 -23.94 12.55
C GLY A 497 -8.11 -23.86 13.47
N GLY A 498 -8.64 -22.66 13.72
CA GLY A 498 -9.79 -22.46 14.60
C GLY A 498 -10.42 -21.08 14.47
N ARG A 499 -11.60 -20.91 15.09
CA ARG A 499 -12.28 -19.62 15.20
C ARG A 499 -11.59 -18.77 16.25
N MET A 500 -11.12 -17.59 15.86
CA MET A 500 -10.38 -16.70 16.75
C MET A 500 -11.25 -16.08 17.87
N GLY A 501 -12.56 -15.94 17.66
CA GLY A 501 -13.48 -15.37 18.65
C GLY A 501 -13.20 -13.88 18.90
N ASN A 502 -13.38 -13.39 20.14
CA ASN A 502 -13.42 -11.94 20.41
C ASN A 502 -12.07 -11.32 20.80
N LYS A 503 -11.00 -12.11 20.94
CA LYS A 503 -9.66 -11.63 21.33
C LYS A 503 -8.77 -11.56 20.10
N ILE A 504 -9.18 -10.76 19.13
CA ILE A 504 -8.48 -10.60 17.86
C ILE A 504 -7.68 -9.30 17.90
N PRO A 505 -6.36 -9.35 17.64
CA PRO A 505 -5.55 -8.13 17.52
C PRO A 505 -6.08 -7.21 16.42
N ALA A 506 -6.03 -5.90 16.65
CA ALA A 506 -6.34 -4.95 15.59
C ALA A 506 -5.30 -5.07 14.46
N PRO A 507 -5.72 -4.94 13.18
CA PRO A 507 -4.81 -4.99 12.06
C PRO A 507 -3.96 -3.71 12.02
N ARG A 508 -2.82 -3.80 11.36
CA ARG A 508 -2.00 -2.63 11.03
C ARG A 508 -2.18 -2.27 9.57
N LEU A 509 -2.29 -0.99 9.27
CA LEU A 509 -2.35 -0.47 7.91
C LEU A 509 -0.96 -0.07 7.45
N LEU A 510 -0.65 -0.29 6.18
CA LEU A 510 0.56 0.17 5.53
C LEU A 510 0.13 1.16 4.46
N LYS A 511 0.59 2.41 4.58
CA LYS A 511 0.10 3.55 3.80
C LYS A 511 1.24 4.39 3.28
N LEU A 512 1.04 5.01 2.12
CA LEU A 512 1.88 6.11 1.67
C LEU A 512 1.55 7.38 2.45
N THR A 513 2.52 8.28 2.58
CA THR A 513 2.22 9.64 3.01
C THR A 513 1.36 10.33 1.94
N PRO A 514 0.59 11.38 2.31
CA PRO A 514 -0.18 12.17 1.34
C PRO A 514 0.70 12.68 0.18
N LEU A 515 1.93 13.09 0.49
CA LEU A 515 2.88 13.57 -0.49
C LEU A 515 3.29 12.46 -1.46
N ASP A 516 3.73 11.31 -0.95
CA ASP A 516 4.15 10.20 -1.81
C ASP A 516 2.97 9.64 -2.61
N SER A 517 1.77 9.54 -2.03
CA SER A 517 0.58 9.11 -2.77
C SER A 517 0.22 10.06 -3.91
N HIS A 518 0.35 11.38 -3.70
CA HIS A 518 0.16 12.36 -4.75
C HIS A 518 1.24 12.26 -5.84
N LEU A 519 2.50 12.04 -5.46
CA LEU A 519 3.62 11.88 -6.39
C LEU A 519 3.57 10.58 -7.20
N ALA A 520 2.88 9.54 -6.70
CA ALA A 520 2.63 8.31 -7.45
C ALA A 520 1.77 8.53 -8.72
N GLY A 521 1.10 9.68 -8.83
CA GLY A 521 0.37 10.12 -10.01
C GLY A 521 -1.00 9.45 -10.19
N ASN A 522 -1.52 9.46 -11.42
CA ASN A 522 -2.90 9.02 -11.70
C ASN A 522 -3.17 7.52 -11.46
N ASN A 523 -2.12 6.69 -11.38
CA ASN A 523 -2.23 5.26 -11.07
C ASN A 523 -1.75 4.99 -9.64
N ASN A 524 -2.25 5.75 -8.66
CA ASN A 524 -1.87 5.68 -7.26
C ASN A 524 -2.50 4.50 -6.49
N LYS A 525 -2.99 3.49 -7.20
CA LYS A 525 -3.59 2.30 -6.60
C LYS A 525 -2.52 1.29 -6.22
N PHE A 526 -2.60 0.79 -5.00
CA PHE A 526 -1.79 -0.34 -4.55
C PHE A 526 -2.18 -1.63 -5.28
N HIS A 527 -1.18 -2.38 -5.73
CA HIS A 527 -1.34 -3.74 -6.24
C HIS A 527 -0.10 -4.61 -5.93
N GLY A 528 -0.28 -5.93 -5.96
CA GLY A 528 0.82 -6.89 -5.79
C GLY A 528 1.51 -6.79 -4.42
N GLY A 529 0.76 -6.78 -3.33
CA GLY A 529 1.32 -6.84 -1.98
C GLY A 529 1.86 -8.23 -1.65
N HIS A 530 3.17 -8.35 -1.41
CA HIS A 530 3.84 -9.63 -1.15
C HIS A 530 4.72 -9.56 0.10
N PHE A 531 4.82 -10.69 0.81
CA PHE A 531 5.92 -10.92 1.71
C PHE A 531 7.19 -11.27 0.92
N SER A 532 8.37 -11.03 1.49
CA SER A 532 9.62 -11.60 0.95
C SER A 532 9.51 -13.12 0.85
N TRP A 533 10.02 -13.73 -0.22
CA TRP A 533 9.62 -15.08 -0.57
C TRP A 533 10.40 -16.18 0.17
N VAL A 534 9.68 -16.95 0.99
CA VAL A 534 10.17 -18.12 1.73
C VAL A 534 9.27 -19.33 1.42
N THR A 535 9.88 -20.51 1.22
CA THR A 535 9.15 -21.79 1.03
C THR A 535 9.56 -22.88 2.01
N GLU A 536 10.36 -22.56 3.03
CA GLU A 536 10.89 -23.54 3.98
C GLU A 536 10.38 -23.29 5.40
N ASN A 537 10.09 -24.38 6.11
CA ASN A 537 9.69 -24.31 7.51
C ASN A 537 10.85 -23.83 8.39
N GLY A 538 10.56 -22.94 9.34
CA GLY A 538 11.54 -22.38 10.28
C GLY A 538 12.26 -21.14 9.75
N LYS A 539 12.06 -20.75 8.50
CA LYS A 539 12.49 -19.45 7.97
C LYS A 539 11.33 -18.44 8.08
N GLN A 540 11.68 -17.16 8.16
CA GLN A 540 10.72 -16.06 8.30
C GLN A 540 10.92 -15.02 7.21
N GLU A 541 9.81 -14.49 6.73
CA GLU A 541 9.77 -13.33 5.86
C GLU A 541 10.27 -12.09 6.62
N ARG A 542 10.98 -11.21 5.90
CA ARG A 542 11.67 -10.03 6.45
C ARG A 542 11.10 -8.71 5.95
N HIS A 543 10.51 -8.71 4.76
CA HIS A 543 10.02 -7.51 4.10
C HIS A 543 8.61 -7.70 3.56
N LEU A 544 7.93 -6.57 3.41
CA LEU A 544 6.68 -6.44 2.67
C LEU A 544 6.95 -5.52 1.49
N VAL A 545 6.51 -5.89 0.30
CA VAL A 545 6.60 -5.03 -0.89
C VAL A 545 5.23 -4.91 -1.55
N ALA A 546 4.89 -3.72 -2.02
CA ALA A 546 3.76 -3.51 -2.90
C ALA A 546 4.09 -2.48 -3.98
N THR A 547 3.33 -2.49 -5.05
CA THR A 547 3.49 -1.56 -6.17
C THR A 547 2.41 -0.48 -6.11
N VAL A 548 2.81 0.78 -6.36
CA VAL A 548 1.91 1.92 -6.51
C VAL A 548 2.40 2.78 -7.66
N GLY A 549 1.74 2.71 -8.81
CA GLY A 549 2.15 3.45 -10.00
C GLY A 549 3.61 3.15 -10.36
N LYS A 550 4.50 4.13 -10.18
CA LYS A 550 5.94 4.00 -10.48
C LYS A 550 6.80 3.59 -9.28
N PHE A 551 6.18 3.29 -8.14
CA PHE A 551 6.88 3.04 -6.88
C PHE A 551 6.78 1.56 -6.50
N SER A 552 7.92 0.93 -6.21
CA SER A 552 7.93 -0.23 -5.31
C SER A 552 8.10 0.29 -3.89
N VAL A 553 7.11 0.03 -3.04
CA VAL A 553 7.08 0.49 -1.65
C VAL A 553 7.43 -0.69 -0.76
N ILE A 554 8.52 -0.57 -0.01
CA ILE A 554 9.12 -1.66 0.75
C ILE A 554 9.07 -1.31 2.24
N TRP A 555 8.42 -2.15 3.04
CA TRP A 555 8.43 -2.06 4.50
C TRP A 555 9.30 -3.16 5.08
N ASP A 556 10.03 -2.81 6.13
CA ASP A 556 10.66 -3.78 7.03
C ASP A 556 9.59 -4.42 7.91
N PHE A 557 9.46 -5.74 7.82
CA PHE A 557 8.38 -6.44 8.50
C PHE A 557 8.55 -6.46 10.03
N GLN A 558 9.79 -6.45 10.52
CA GLN A 558 10.06 -6.39 11.96
C GLN A 558 9.67 -5.02 12.53
N GLN A 559 10.01 -3.93 11.83
CA GLN A 559 9.60 -2.57 12.19
C GLN A 559 8.08 -2.42 12.19
N VAL A 560 7.40 -3.01 11.21
CA VAL A 560 5.92 -3.02 11.14
C VAL A 560 5.30 -3.81 12.30
N LYS A 561 5.94 -4.86 12.82
CA LYS A 561 5.45 -5.61 13.98
C LYS A 561 5.71 -4.88 15.31
N ASN A 562 6.78 -4.10 15.40
CA ASN A 562 7.17 -3.42 16.63
C ASN A 562 6.12 -2.38 17.08
N SER A 563 5.40 -2.65 18.17
CA SER A 563 4.37 -1.75 18.73
C SER A 563 4.93 -0.39 19.19
N ALA A 564 6.21 -0.32 19.55
CA ALA A 564 6.89 0.89 19.99
C ALA A 564 7.44 1.73 18.83
N HIS A 565 7.22 1.31 17.58
CA HIS A 565 7.70 2.03 16.40
C HIS A 565 7.09 3.44 16.32
N GLU A 566 7.90 4.44 15.96
CA GLU A 566 7.52 5.87 15.92
C GLU A 566 6.27 6.13 15.08
N CYS A 567 6.13 5.43 13.95
CA CYS A 567 4.95 5.46 13.09
C CYS A 567 3.62 5.28 13.84
N TYR A 568 3.55 4.56 14.97
CA TYR A 568 2.31 4.31 15.72
C TYR A 568 2.06 5.31 16.86
N ARG A 569 3.01 6.22 17.11
CA ARG A 569 2.91 7.18 18.19
C ARG A 569 1.81 8.20 17.91
N ASN A 570 0.98 8.48 18.91
CA ASN A 570 -0.09 9.49 18.86
C ASN A 570 -1.13 9.29 17.73
N GLN A 571 -1.26 8.08 17.20
CA GLN A 571 -2.30 7.76 16.22
C GLN A 571 -3.65 7.51 16.89
N GLN A 572 -4.72 7.91 16.21
CA GLN A 572 -6.10 7.62 16.59
C GLN A 572 -6.69 6.64 15.57
N GLY A 573 -7.41 5.61 16.04
CA GLY A 573 -7.89 4.53 15.19
C GLY A 573 -6.79 3.52 14.84
N LEU A 574 -6.91 2.86 13.68
CA LEU A 574 -6.05 1.73 13.33
C LEU A 574 -4.60 2.19 13.11
N LYS A 575 -3.68 1.50 13.79
CA LYS A 575 -2.23 1.72 13.67
C LYS A 575 -1.79 1.64 12.20
N SER A 576 -1.21 2.72 11.70
CA SER A 576 -0.80 2.90 10.31
C SER A 576 0.70 3.16 10.22
N CYS A 577 1.43 2.40 9.39
CA CYS A 577 2.86 2.55 9.18
C CYS A 577 3.17 3.25 7.86
N TYR A 578 3.93 4.34 7.98
CA TYR A 578 4.45 5.20 6.91
C TYR A 578 5.98 5.10 6.78
N CYS A 579 6.55 4.04 7.35
CA CYS A 579 7.98 3.85 7.49
C CYS A 579 8.43 2.82 6.44
N TYR A 580 8.69 3.32 5.22
CA TYR A 580 8.99 2.52 4.04
C TYR A 580 10.15 3.12 3.24
N LYS A 581 10.69 2.30 2.33
CA LYS A 581 11.62 2.71 1.27
C LYS A 581 10.85 2.71 -0.06
N ILE A 582 11.11 3.70 -0.91
CA ILE A 582 10.58 3.76 -2.29
C ILE A 582 11.71 3.46 -3.25
N VAL A 583 11.47 2.49 -4.14
CA VAL A 583 12.19 2.34 -5.40
C VAL A 583 11.35 3.01 -6.49
N LEU A 584 11.91 4.03 -7.13
CA LEU A 584 11.25 4.77 -8.21
C LEU A 584 11.64 4.22 -9.57
N LYS A 585 10.67 4.13 -10.49
CA LYS A 585 10.88 3.88 -11.91
C LYS A 585 10.40 5.04 -12.79
N ASP A 586 10.88 5.05 -14.03
CA ASP A 586 10.47 5.98 -15.08
C ASP A 586 9.05 5.65 -15.60
N GLU A 587 8.71 4.36 -15.62
CA GLU A 587 7.42 3.81 -16.04
C GLU A 587 6.59 3.31 -14.85
N SER A 588 5.28 3.13 -15.09
CA SER A 588 4.42 2.43 -14.12
C SER A 588 4.90 0.98 -14.03
N ILE A 589 5.09 0.52 -12.80
CA ILE A 589 5.53 -0.83 -12.50
C ILE A 589 4.34 -1.78 -12.64
N ILE A 590 4.58 -2.94 -13.24
CA ILE A 590 3.60 -4.01 -13.38
C ILE A 590 3.64 -4.91 -12.15
N GLU A 591 4.83 -5.29 -11.70
CA GLU A 591 5.00 -6.19 -10.56
C GLU A 591 6.34 -5.92 -9.88
N SER A 592 6.34 -6.00 -8.54
CA SER A 592 7.54 -5.93 -7.70
C SER A 592 7.54 -7.11 -6.75
N ARG A 593 8.57 -7.95 -6.79
CA ARG A 593 8.63 -9.15 -5.94
C ARG A 593 10.05 -9.53 -5.60
N PHE A 594 10.26 -9.93 -4.34
CA PHE A 594 11.54 -10.47 -3.91
C PHE A 594 11.79 -11.84 -4.55
N MET A 595 13.03 -12.07 -4.98
CA MET A 595 13.49 -13.41 -5.34
C MET A 595 13.40 -14.35 -4.14
N HIS A 596 13.44 -15.65 -4.42
CA HIS A 596 13.49 -16.67 -3.38
C HIS A 596 14.74 -16.48 -2.50
N ASP A 597 14.60 -16.73 -1.20
CA ASP A 597 15.65 -16.52 -0.20
C ASP A 597 16.97 -17.28 -0.46
N ASN A 598 16.93 -18.35 -1.24
CA ASN A 598 18.11 -19.06 -1.77
C ASN A 598 19.06 -18.17 -2.57
N PHE A 599 18.58 -17.04 -3.10
CA PHE A 599 19.38 -16.04 -3.81
C PHE A 599 19.83 -14.88 -2.92
N ALA A 600 19.59 -14.94 -1.60
CA ALA A 600 20.17 -13.98 -0.66
C ALA A 600 21.70 -14.10 -0.63
N VAL A 601 22.39 -12.96 -0.51
CA VAL A 601 23.86 -12.92 -0.48
C VAL A 601 24.36 -13.18 0.94
N SER A 602 25.52 -13.79 1.15
CA SER A 602 26.08 -13.99 2.50
C SER A 602 26.23 -12.69 3.33
N ASN A 603 26.33 -11.53 2.65
CA ASN A 603 26.55 -10.21 3.24
C ASN A 603 25.28 -9.35 3.34
N SER A 604 24.16 -9.79 2.75
CA SER A 604 22.84 -9.20 2.96
C SER A 604 21.84 -10.33 3.16
N PRO A 605 21.12 -10.39 4.30
CA PRO A 605 20.13 -11.43 4.52
C PRO A 605 18.99 -11.41 3.48
N GLU A 606 18.96 -10.45 2.57
CA GLU A 606 17.85 -10.24 1.65
C GLU A 606 18.17 -10.73 0.25
N ALA A 607 17.22 -11.49 -0.32
CA ALA A 607 17.22 -11.78 -1.73
C ALA A 607 16.93 -10.50 -2.53
N PRO A 608 17.45 -10.37 -3.76
CA PRO A 608 17.19 -9.20 -4.59
C PRO A 608 15.70 -8.96 -4.84
N LEU A 609 15.30 -7.70 -4.92
CA LEU A 609 13.98 -7.29 -5.39
C LEU A 609 14.00 -7.23 -6.92
N VAL A 610 13.09 -7.93 -7.58
CA VAL A 610 12.85 -7.80 -9.02
C VAL A 610 11.68 -6.85 -9.25
N VAL A 611 11.89 -5.87 -10.13
CA VAL A 611 10.89 -4.88 -10.53
C VAL A 611 10.69 -4.96 -12.03
N ALA A 612 9.48 -5.27 -12.45
CA ALA A 612 9.09 -5.35 -13.85
C ALA A 612 8.23 -4.15 -14.24
N THR A 613 8.63 -3.48 -15.32
CA THR A 613 7.90 -2.40 -16.00
C THR A 613 7.53 -2.88 -17.41
N PRO A 614 6.64 -2.19 -18.15
CA PRO A 614 6.28 -2.59 -19.50
C PRO A 614 7.47 -2.83 -20.41
N MET A 615 8.54 -2.03 -20.29
CA MET A 615 9.68 -2.10 -21.20
C MET A 615 10.96 -2.67 -20.58
N LYS A 616 11.06 -2.77 -19.26
CA LYS A 616 12.30 -3.10 -18.55
C LYS A 616 12.07 -4.02 -17.37
N VAL A 617 13.10 -4.80 -17.05
CA VAL A 617 13.18 -5.57 -15.82
C VAL A 617 14.45 -5.17 -15.09
N SER A 618 14.33 -4.86 -13.81
CA SER A 618 15.46 -4.49 -12.97
C SER A 618 15.54 -5.37 -11.73
N SER A 619 16.77 -5.65 -11.29
CA SER A 619 17.05 -6.33 -10.03
C SER A 619 17.78 -5.39 -9.09
N ILE A 620 17.32 -5.33 -7.85
CA ILE A 620 17.80 -4.37 -6.85
C ILE A 620 18.23 -5.13 -5.61
N SER A 621 19.50 -4.99 -5.25
CA SER A 621 20.00 -5.51 -3.98
C SER A 621 19.82 -4.46 -2.88
N LEU A 622 19.07 -4.82 -1.85
CA LEU A 622 18.99 -4.06 -0.62
C LEU A 622 20.23 -4.44 0.22
N SER A 623 21.36 -3.79 -0.06
CA SER A 623 22.59 -4.00 0.69
C SER A 623 22.96 -2.75 1.49
N GLY A 624 23.08 -2.91 2.81
CA GLY A 624 23.86 -1.99 3.62
C GLY A 624 25.33 -2.28 3.41
N ARG A 625 26.02 -1.48 2.59
CA ARG A 625 27.48 -1.54 2.62
C ARG A 625 27.97 -1.12 4.01
N ARG A 626 28.93 -1.88 4.53
CA ARG A 626 29.62 -1.67 5.80
C ARG A 626 30.38 -0.35 5.83
#